data_AF-G7YPL8-F1
#
_entry.id   AF-G7YPL8-F1
#
_cell.length_a   1.000
_cell.length_b   1.000
_cell.length_c   1.000
_cell.angle_alpha   90.00
_cell.angle_beta   90.00
_cell.angle_gamma   90.00
#
_symmetry.space_group_name_H-M   'P 1'
#
loop_
_entity.id
_entity.type
_entity.pdbx_description
1 polymer ?
#
loop_
_entity_poly.entity_id
_entity_poly.type
_entity_poly.pdbx_seq_one_letter_code
_entity_poly.pdbx_strand_id
1 'polypeptide(L)'
;MTEWLALNISTSLNGDPANLRTIQLVQVPSIYDYFVFLHVYASRSTLTMDSIWQSKCDPRQQKLDFAHKGPGFPTWHRAYVLFVEEELGRLTPSLTDPFSKRDGDNFALPYWDWTGQTGCSVCTTDLVGAFLPNGQLLDSSPFADWVTFCPQRPDFDDCHVCDPGLLTSNGRKSPMAGATLWRKVNDPKLAPGFARLPDQLDVDITLNCSDYDAWPYSMGAGRRSFRDLLEGFTDPKDGDSIILPLPSGSANEVNINQTNTTVSVASPIFSVLNVPVHMHNLVHSYFNGSWFDVATSPNDPIFFLHHTFVDKLFELWIRKNRPSPE
;
A
#
# COMPACT_ATOMS: atom_id res chain seq x y z
N MET A 1 21.59 1.04 -17.87
CA MET A 1 20.45 1.03 -16.92
C MET A 1 19.23 1.47 -17.71
N THR A 2 18.11 0.77 -17.54
CA THR A 2 16.82 1.20 -18.10
C THR A 2 16.42 2.49 -17.40
N GLU A 3 16.15 3.55 -18.15
CA GLU A 3 15.63 4.80 -17.58
C GLU A 3 14.10 4.73 -17.63
N TRP A 4 13.48 4.59 -16.46
CA TRP A 4 12.03 4.65 -16.34
C TRP A 4 11.56 6.11 -16.31
N LEU A 5 10.49 6.38 -17.04
CA LEU A 5 9.80 7.66 -17.01
C LEU A 5 8.45 7.48 -16.32
N ALA A 6 8.09 8.43 -15.47
CA ALA A 6 6.80 8.50 -14.80
C ALA A 6 5.98 9.67 -15.33
N LEU A 7 4.65 9.53 -15.29
CA LEU A 7 3.75 10.65 -15.56
C LEU A 7 3.89 11.68 -14.44
N ASN A 8 4.09 12.95 -14.79
CA ASN A 8 4.01 14.03 -13.82
C ASN A 8 2.54 14.31 -13.49
N ILE A 9 2.14 13.99 -12.27
CA ILE A 9 0.76 14.16 -11.77
C ILE A 9 0.67 15.28 -10.74
N SER A 10 1.61 16.23 -10.77
CA SER A 10 1.68 17.31 -9.79
C SER A 10 0.56 18.33 -9.93
N THR A 11 -0.06 18.43 -11.12
CA THR A 11 -1.14 19.38 -11.40
C THR A 11 -2.22 18.77 -12.31
N SER A 12 -3.35 19.46 -12.48
CA SER A 12 -4.36 19.07 -13.48
C SER A 12 -3.93 19.31 -14.93
N LEU A 13 -2.88 20.10 -15.18
CA LEU A 13 -2.40 20.31 -16.55
C LEU A 13 -1.68 19.09 -17.11
N ASN A 14 -1.20 18.21 -16.23
CA ASN A 14 -0.48 16.98 -16.57
C ASN A 14 -1.04 15.71 -15.90
N GLY A 15 -2.04 15.85 -15.02
CA GLY A 15 -2.79 14.78 -14.38
C GLY A 15 -4.10 14.40 -15.10
N ASP A 16 -5.17 14.19 -14.33
CA ASP A 16 -6.43 13.61 -14.83
C ASP A 16 -7.38 14.65 -15.47
N PRO A 17 -8.11 14.29 -16.55
CA PRO A 17 -7.89 13.12 -17.39
C PRO A 17 -6.63 13.30 -18.27
N ALA A 18 -5.73 12.33 -18.23
CA ALA A 18 -4.53 12.34 -19.04
C ALA A 18 -4.89 12.30 -20.53
N ASN A 19 -4.30 13.18 -21.34
CA ASN A 19 -4.43 13.18 -22.79
C ASN A 19 -3.09 13.52 -23.44
N LEU A 20 -2.93 13.23 -24.73
CA LEU A 20 -1.66 13.39 -25.44
C LEU A 20 -1.11 14.83 -25.45
N ARG A 21 -1.92 15.84 -25.12
CA ARG A 21 -1.49 17.25 -25.00
C ARG A 21 -1.13 17.64 -23.58
N THR A 22 -1.56 16.87 -22.58
CA THR A 22 -1.34 17.13 -21.15
C THR A 22 -0.27 16.22 -20.55
N ILE A 23 -0.07 15.03 -21.10
CA ILE A 23 0.94 14.08 -20.60
C ILE A 23 2.32 14.72 -20.61
N GLN A 24 2.93 14.73 -19.42
CA GLN A 24 4.31 15.11 -19.22
C GLN A 24 5.03 13.94 -18.56
N LEU A 25 6.02 13.37 -19.26
CA LEU A 25 6.86 12.30 -18.71
C LEU A 25 8.11 12.91 -18.10
N VAL A 26 8.47 12.47 -16.89
CA VAL A 26 9.63 12.94 -16.15
C VAL A 26 10.45 11.76 -15.64
N GLN A 27 11.75 11.97 -15.49
CA GLN A 27 12.67 10.97 -14.95
C GLN A 27 12.48 10.85 -13.43
N VAL A 28 12.38 9.61 -12.96
CA VAL A 28 12.33 9.28 -11.52
C VAL A 28 13.74 9.14 -10.94
N PRO A 29 13.94 9.39 -9.63
CA PRO A 29 15.27 9.38 -9.01
C PRO A 29 15.95 8.01 -9.03
N SER A 30 15.18 6.93 -8.91
CA SER A 30 15.69 5.56 -8.90
C SER A 30 14.67 4.56 -9.42
N ILE A 31 15.14 3.33 -9.70
CA ILE A 31 14.25 2.21 -10.03
C ILE A 31 13.30 1.90 -8.87
N TYR A 32 13.74 2.03 -7.62
CA TYR A 32 12.87 1.81 -6.46
C TYR A 32 11.75 2.86 -6.38
N ASP A 33 12.10 4.14 -6.57
CA ASP A 33 11.13 5.25 -6.55
C ASP A 33 10.12 5.15 -7.69
N TYR A 34 10.50 4.55 -8.83
CA TYR A 34 9.55 4.21 -9.89
C TYR A 34 8.45 3.29 -9.38
N PHE A 35 8.80 2.23 -8.67
CA PHE A 35 7.84 1.28 -8.14
C PHE A 35 6.99 1.88 -7.03
N VAL A 36 7.55 2.74 -6.17
CA VAL A 36 6.75 3.54 -5.22
C VAL A 36 5.72 4.38 -5.98
N PHE A 37 6.14 5.09 -7.04
CA PHE A 37 5.25 5.91 -7.85
C PHE A 37 4.13 5.09 -8.51
N LEU A 38 4.44 3.92 -9.08
CA LEU A 38 3.46 3.05 -9.72
C LEU A 38 2.33 2.67 -8.76
N HIS A 39 2.68 2.33 -7.52
CA HIS A 39 1.70 1.98 -6.49
C HIS A 39 0.85 3.19 -6.07
N VAL A 40 1.48 4.34 -5.85
CA VAL A 40 0.78 5.61 -5.58
C VAL A 40 -0.20 5.93 -6.71
N TYR A 41 0.23 5.81 -7.97
CA TYR A 41 -0.59 6.13 -9.13
C TYR A 41 -1.78 5.18 -9.29
N ALA A 42 -1.63 3.90 -8.95
CA ALA A 42 -2.71 2.92 -9.02
C ALA A 42 -3.71 3.02 -7.86
N SER A 43 -3.29 3.56 -6.71
CA SER A 43 -4.08 3.58 -5.47
C SER A 43 -4.67 4.95 -5.12
N ARG A 44 -4.30 6.01 -5.84
CA ARG A 44 -4.76 7.39 -5.57
C ARG A 44 -6.18 7.64 -6.09
N SER A 45 -6.88 8.58 -5.45
CA SER A 45 -8.14 9.09 -5.97
C SER A 45 -7.97 9.82 -7.31
N THR A 46 -9.04 9.87 -8.11
CA THR A 46 -9.10 10.72 -9.31
C THR A 46 -8.91 12.18 -8.90
N LEU A 47 -7.99 12.88 -9.57
CA LEU A 47 -7.81 14.31 -9.34
C LEU A 47 -8.97 15.06 -10.03
N THR A 48 -9.99 15.49 -9.26
CA THR A 48 -11.16 16.22 -9.77
C THR A 48 -11.09 17.71 -9.43
N MET A 49 -11.36 18.59 -10.39
CA MET A 49 -10.89 19.98 -10.33
C MET A 49 -11.97 21.02 -10.56
N ASP A 50 -11.97 22.04 -9.69
CA ASP A 50 -12.66 23.33 -9.88
C ASP A 50 -11.77 24.37 -10.62
N SER A 51 -10.44 24.17 -10.68
CA SER A 51 -9.49 25.11 -11.32
C SER A 51 -8.18 24.44 -11.81
N ILE A 52 -7.51 25.06 -12.79
CA ILE A 52 -6.31 24.51 -13.49
C ILE A 52 -5.00 24.49 -12.69
N TRP A 53 -4.91 25.20 -11.55
CA TRP A 53 -3.67 25.36 -10.78
C TRP A 53 -3.73 24.71 -9.40
N GLN A 54 -4.87 24.12 -9.02
CA GLN A 54 -5.07 23.57 -7.69
C GLN A 54 -5.76 22.20 -7.77
N SER A 55 -4.94 21.15 -7.86
CA SER A 55 -4.86 20.12 -6.81
C SER A 55 -6.11 19.88 -5.96
N LYS A 56 -7.25 19.46 -6.49
CA LYS A 56 -8.35 18.93 -5.67
C LYS A 56 -8.70 17.51 -6.07
N CYS A 57 -9.29 16.79 -5.13
CA CYS A 57 -10.07 15.59 -5.34
C CYS A 57 -11.23 15.73 -4.38
N ASP A 58 -12.42 15.43 -4.85
CA ASP A 58 -13.55 15.32 -3.96
C ASP A 58 -13.49 13.95 -3.27
N PRO A 59 -13.27 13.86 -1.94
CA PRO A 59 -13.29 12.58 -1.24
C PRO A 59 -14.66 11.87 -1.34
N ARG A 60 -15.71 12.57 -1.82
CA ARG A 60 -17.04 12.02 -2.12
C ARG A 60 -17.19 11.55 -3.57
N GLN A 61 -16.28 11.92 -4.47
CA GLN A 61 -16.27 11.41 -5.85
C GLN A 61 -15.39 10.16 -5.91
N GLN A 62 -16.02 9.07 -6.37
CA GLN A 62 -15.47 7.73 -6.63
C GLN A 62 -13.95 7.64 -6.51
N LYS A 63 -13.47 7.21 -5.33
CA LYS A 63 -12.09 6.77 -5.17
C LYS A 63 -11.85 5.61 -6.14
N LEU A 64 -11.17 5.88 -7.25
CA LEU A 64 -10.72 4.83 -8.17
C LEU A 64 -9.45 4.22 -7.57
N ASP A 65 -9.59 3.03 -7.01
CA ASP A 65 -8.48 2.22 -6.53
C ASP A 65 -8.32 1.07 -7.51
N PHE A 66 -7.28 1.13 -8.36
CA PHE A 66 -7.06 0.14 -9.41
C PHE A 66 -6.26 -1.07 -8.93
N ALA A 67 -5.67 -0.97 -7.73
CA ALA A 67 -4.82 -2.00 -7.14
C ALA A 67 -5.48 -2.71 -5.94
N HIS A 68 -6.51 -2.14 -5.32
CA HIS A 68 -7.15 -2.68 -4.11
C HIS A 68 -8.68 -2.70 -4.19
N LYS A 69 -9.31 -3.31 -3.18
CA LYS A 69 -10.75 -3.34 -2.90
C LYS A 69 -11.57 -3.94 -4.03
N GLY A 70 -10.98 -4.87 -4.79
CA GLY A 70 -11.63 -5.50 -5.93
C GLY A 70 -10.85 -6.67 -6.52
N PRO A 71 -11.42 -7.38 -7.51
CA PRO A 71 -10.87 -8.62 -8.06
C PRO A 71 -9.45 -8.49 -8.59
N GLY A 72 -8.99 -7.29 -8.94
CA GLY A 72 -7.64 -7.03 -9.43
C GLY A 72 -6.54 -7.10 -8.36
N PHE A 73 -6.89 -7.12 -7.07
CA PHE A 73 -5.90 -6.99 -5.99
C PHE A 73 -4.75 -8.00 -6.06
N PRO A 74 -4.98 -9.32 -6.07
CA PRO A 74 -3.88 -10.30 -6.07
C PRO A 74 -3.09 -10.28 -7.40
N THR A 75 -3.77 -10.05 -8.52
CA THR A 75 -3.15 -10.09 -9.86
C THR A 75 -2.35 -8.84 -10.16
N TRP A 76 -2.83 -7.66 -9.75
CA TRP A 76 -2.08 -6.40 -9.87
C TRP A 76 -0.79 -6.47 -9.04
N HIS A 77 -0.88 -6.94 -7.79
CA HIS A 77 0.28 -7.08 -6.91
C HIS A 77 1.24 -8.18 -7.39
N ARG A 78 0.75 -9.29 -7.95
CA ARG A 78 1.60 -10.32 -8.60
C ARG A 78 2.43 -9.73 -9.74
N ALA A 79 1.79 -9.00 -10.65
CA ALA A 79 2.49 -8.36 -11.75
C ALA A 79 3.48 -7.30 -11.25
N TYR A 80 3.11 -6.55 -10.21
CA TYR A 80 3.96 -5.55 -9.57
C TYR A 80 5.23 -6.17 -8.96
N VAL A 81 5.10 -7.22 -8.13
CA VAL A 81 6.28 -7.86 -7.52
C VAL A 81 7.14 -8.59 -8.54
N LEU A 82 6.55 -9.19 -9.59
CA LEU A 82 7.29 -9.81 -10.69
C LEU A 82 8.15 -8.77 -11.44
N PHE A 83 7.58 -7.59 -11.69
CA PHE A 83 8.30 -6.53 -12.37
C PHE A 83 9.42 -5.94 -11.50
N VAL A 84 9.20 -5.81 -10.19
CA VAL A 84 10.25 -5.41 -9.24
C VAL A 84 11.37 -6.45 -9.22
N GLU A 85 11.04 -7.74 -9.14
CA GLU A 85 12.00 -8.84 -9.15
C GLU A 85 12.87 -8.80 -10.42
N GLU A 86 12.26 -8.61 -11.59
CA GLU A 86 12.98 -8.52 -12.86
C GLU A 86 13.93 -7.30 -12.91
N GLU A 87 13.47 -6.13 -12.48
CA GLU A 87 14.31 -4.91 -12.50
C GLU A 87 15.44 -4.97 -11.48
N LEU A 88 15.20 -5.52 -10.29
CA LEU A 88 16.26 -5.72 -9.30
C LEU A 88 17.26 -6.79 -9.76
N GLY A 89 16.79 -7.88 -10.37
CA GLY A 89 17.65 -8.89 -10.98
C GLY A 89 18.58 -8.30 -12.04
N ARG A 90 18.08 -7.38 -12.87
CA ARG A 90 18.91 -6.65 -13.87
C ARG A 90 20.00 -5.77 -13.25
N LEU A 91 19.84 -5.34 -12.00
CA LEU A 91 20.85 -4.59 -11.25
C LEU A 91 21.87 -5.50 -10.55
N THR A 92 21.53 -6.77 -10.29
CA THR A 92 22.45 -7.69 -9.62
C THR A 92 23.57 -8.15 -10.55
N PRO A 93 24.85 -7.85 -10.24
CA PRO A 93 25.96 -8.36 -11.01
C PRO A 93 26.10 -9.87 -10.78
N SER A 94 26.45 -10.59 -11.83
CA SER A 94 26.74 -12.02 -11.73
C SER A 94 27.95 -12.28 -10.83
N LEU A 95 27.77 -13.20 -9.87
CA LEU A 95 28.83 -13.64 -8.97
C LEU A 95 29.74 -14.69 -9.64
N THR A 96 29.28 -15.32 -10.73
CA THR A 96 29.97 -16.44 -11.39
C THR A 96 30.47 -16.14 -12.80
N ASP A 97 29.90 -15.16 -13.48
CA ASP A 97 30.32 -14.69 -14.80
C ASP A 97 30.15 -13.16 -14.91
N PRO A 98 31.22 -12.37 -14.75
CA PRO A 98 31.16 -10.90 -14.82
C PRO A 98 30.73 -10.35 -16.19
N PHE A 99 30.55 -11.18 -17.21
CA PHE A 99 29.99 -10.83 -18.53
C PHE A 99 28.56 -11.34 -18.74
N SER A 100 28.05 -12.18 -17.84
CA SER A 100 26.68 -12.67 -17.86
C SER A 100 25.75 -11.60 -17.31
N LYS A 101 24.81 -11.15 -18.15
CA LYS A 101 23.62 -10.43 -17.71
C LYS A 101 22.58 -11.35 -17.04
N ARG A 102 22.86 -12.67 -16.92
CA ARG A 102 21.86 -13.71 -16.59
C ARG A 102 21.88 -14.22 -15.15
N ASP A 103 22.78 -13.79 -14.27
CA ASP A 103 22.57 -14.13 -12.84
C ASP A 103 21.42 -13.33 -12.23
N GLY A 104 20.99 -12.25 -12.88
CA GLY A 104 19.68 -11.63 -12.64
C GLY A 104 18.51 -12.59 -12.90
N ASP A 105 18.67 -13.62 -13.75
CA ASP A 105 17.65 -14.66 -13.97
C ASP A 105 17.52 -15.60 -12.75
N ASN A 106 18.49 -15.56 -11.82
CA ASN A 106 18.47 -16.32 -10.56
C ASN A 106 18.13 -15.44 -9.34
N PHE A 107 17.93 -14.13 -9.54
CA PHE A 107 17.45 -13.26 -8.48
C PHE A 107 15.97 -13.57 -8.22
N ALA A 108 15.62 -13.70 -6.95
CA ALA A 108 14.24 -13.86 -6.53
C ALA A 108 13.96 -13.03 -5.27
N LEU A 109 12.79 -12.42 -5.20
CA LEU A 109 12.34 -11.72 -4.01
C LEU A 109 12.02 -12.73 -2.90
N PRO A 110 12.58 -12.57 -1.69
CA PRO A 110 12.14 -13.37 -0.54
C PRO A 110 10.75 -12.93 -0.08
N TYR A 111 10.14 -13.74 0.79
CA TYR A 111 8.89 -13.40 1.47
C TYR A 111 9.07 -13.39 2.98
N TRP A 112 8.20 -12.65 3.68
CA TRP A 112 8.09 -12.69 5.13
C TRP A 112 6.81 -13.44 5.53
N ASP A 113 6.97 -14.66 6.04
CA ASP A 113 5.86 -15.45 6.57
C ASP A 113 5.48 -14.95 7.97
N TRP A 114 4.53 -14.03 8.04
CA TRP A 114 4.04 -13.46 9.29
C TRP A 114 3.11 -14.39 10.07
N THR A 115 2.79 -15.59 9.55
CA THR A 115 1.77 -16.49 10.12
C THR A 115 2.14 -16.92 11.53
N GLY A 116 1.31 -16.55 12.50
CA GLY A 116 1.49 -16.93 13.90
C GLY A 116 2.70 -16.29 14.59
N GLN A 117 3.35 -15.31 13.95
CA GLN A 117 4.45 -14.59 14.58
C GLN A 117 3.94 -13.59 15.62
N THR A 118 4.75 -13.33 16.66
CA THR A 118 4.45 -12.33 17.70
C THR A 118 5.13 -10.98 17.45
N GLY A 119 5.81 -10.84 16.31
CA GLY A 119 6.66 -9.70 16.02
C GLY A 119 7.20 -9.74 14.59
N CYS A 120 7.98 -8.74 14.23
CA CYS A 120 8.63 -8.66 12.93
C CYS A 120 9.90 -9.50 12.89
N SER A 121 9.85 -10.75 12.43
CA SER A 121 11.07 -11.58 12.34
C SER A 121 12.13 -11.03 11.38
N VAL A 122 11.72 -10.18 10.42
CA VAL A 122 12.61 -9.59 9.41
C VAL A 122 13.12 -8.19 9.78
N CYS A 123 12.60 -7.57 10.86
CA CYS A 123 13.03 -6.25 11.31
C CYS A 123 14.31 -6.34 12.16
N THR A 124 15.39 -6.78 11.53
CA THR A 124 16.72 -6.91 12.12
C THR A 124 17.71 -6.01 11.37
N THR A 125 18.85 -5.71 11.98
CA THR A 125 19.85 -4.80 11.39
C THR A 125 20.53 -5.36 10.14
N ASP A 126 20.43 -6.66 9.88
CA ASP A 126 20.95 -7.36 8.70
C ASP A 126 19.91 -7.58 7.59
N LEU A 127 18.62 -7.33 7.86
CA LEU A 127 17.51 -7.48 6.91
C LEU A 127 16.82 -6.13 6.65
N VAL A 128 15.52 -5.98 6.94
CA VAL A 128 14.77 -4.75 6.61
C VAL A 128 14.95 -3.62 7.63
N GLY A 129 15.79 -3.82 8.65
CA GLY A 129 16.14 -2.83 9.65
C GLY A 129 15.39 -3.02 10.97
N ALA A 130 16.16 -3.00 12.06
CA ALA A 130 15.60 -2.96 13.40
C ALA A 130 15.22 -1.51 13.76
N PHE A 131 14.31 -1.33 14.72
CA PHE A 131 13.84 0.00 15.12
C PHE A 131 13.71 0.12 16.65
N LEU A 132 13.83 1.35 17.12
CA LEU A 132 13.73 1.75 18.52
C LEU A 132 12.25 1.92 18.92
N PRO A 133 11.92 1.91 20.24
CA PRO A 133 10.55 2.13 20.71
C PRO A 133 9.92 3.46 20.30
N ASN A 134 10.73 4.48 19.99
CA ASN A 134 10.28 5.78 19.48
C ASN A 134 9.90 5.75 17.99
N GLY A 135 10.15 4.63 17.31
CA GLY A 135 9.82 4.36 15.92
C GLY A 135 10.97 4.54 14.92
N GLN A 136 12.08 5.13 15.35
CA GLN A 136 13.24 5.37 14.49
C GLN A 136 13.94 4.04 14.17
N LEU A 137 14.32 3.81 12.91
CA LEU A 137 15.22 2.71 12.56
C LEU A 137 16.59 2.93 13.23
N LEU A 138 17.22 1.85 13.69
CA LEU A 138 18.58 1.90 14.23
C LEU A 138 19.55 2.32 13.12
N ASP A 139 20.48 3.22 13.42
CA ASP A 139 21.49 3.74 12.47
C ASP A 139 22.33 2.63 11.80
N SER A 140 22.45 1.47 12.45
CA SER A 140 23.12 0.29 11.89
C SER A 140 22.28 -0.50 10.87
N SER A 141 21.03 -0.09 10.62
CA SER A 141 20.13 -0.75 9.67
C SER A 141 20.36 -0.24 8.25
N PRO A 142 20.26 -1.09 7.22
CA PRO A 142 20.58 -0.71 5.83
C PRO A 142 19.69 0.40 5.27
N PHE A 143 18.50 0.59 5.83
CA PHE A 143 17.48 1.52 5.37
C PHE A 143 17.26 2.73 6.30
N ALA A 144 18.13 2.94 7.30
CA ALA A 144 17.95 4.02 8.29
C ALA A 144 17.94 5.43 7.67
N ASP A 145 18.75 5.64 6.63
CA ASP A 145 18.88 6.93 5.93
C ASP A 145 17.89 7.10 4.77
N TRP A 146 17.07 6.09 4.47
CA TRP A 146 16.07 6.18 3.42
C TRP A 146 15.00 7.20 3.78
N VAL A 147 14.57 7.97 2.78
CA VAL A 147 13.52 8.99 2.91
C VAL A 147 12.35 8.60 2.02
N THR A 148 11.13 8.83 2.50
CA THR A 148 9.92 8.50 1.72
C THR A 148 9.82 9.35 0.46
N PHE A 149 9.53 8.74 -0.68
CA PHE A 149 9.22 9.37 -1.95
C PHE A 149 7.70 9.54 -2.14
N CYS A 150 7.29 10.68 -2.70
CA CYS A 150 5.88 11.05 -2.87
C CYS A 150 5.03 10.91 -1.58
N PRO A 151 5.46 11.44 -0.42
CA PRO A 151 4.71 11.28 0.82
C PRO A 151 3.34 11.94 0.73
N GLN A 152 2.36 11.40 1.48
CA GLN A 152 1.09 12.09 1.68
C GLN A 152 1.34 13.48 2.27
N ARG A 153 0.73 14.50 1.67
CA ARG A 153 0.87 15.89 2.11
C ARG A 153 -0.29 16.25 3.05
N PRO A 154 -0.03 16.90 4.20
CA PRO A 154 -1.08 17.20 5.19
C PRO A 154 -2.26 18.04 4.66
N ASP A 155 -2.02 18.87 3.65
CA ASP A 155 -3.04 19.79 3.08
C ASP A 155 -3.85 19.16 1.93
N PHE A 156 -3.54 17.92 1.56
CA PHE A 156 -4.18 17.19 0.49
C PHE A 156 -4.78 15.93 1.11
N ASP A 157 -6.11 15.78 1.08
CA ASP A 157 -6.84 14.63 1.68
C ASP A 157 -6.40 13.27 1.07
N ASP A 158 -7.30 12.46 0.49
CA ASP A 158 -6.92 11.28 -0.31
C ASP A 158 -6.27 11.65 -1.67
N CYS A 159 -5.81 12.91 -1.80
CA CYS A 159 -5.23 13.51 -3.00
C CYS A 159 -3.72 13.36 -3.03
N HIS A 160 -3.25 12.18 -3.41
CA HIS A 160 -1.82 11.98 -3.62
C HIS A 160 -1.38 12.61 -4.95
N VAL A 161 -0.93 13.85 -4.87
CA VAL A 161 -0.17 14.51 -5.94
C VAL A 161 1.33 14.25 -5.75
N CYS A 162 2.01 13.90 -6.82
CA CYS A 162 3.45 13.77 -6.83
C CYS A 162 4.05 14.36 -8.11
N ASP A 163 5.14 15.13 -7.96
CA ASP A 163 6.03 15.47 -9.08
C ASP A 163 7.28 14.57 -9.03
N PRO A 164 7.31 13.45 -9.75
CA PRO A 164 8.46 12.55 -9.70
C PRO A 164 9.76 13.15 -10.25
N GLY A 165 9.68 14.26 -11.00
CA GLY A 165 10.81 14.90 -11.66
C GLY A 165 11.53 15.98 -10.84
N LEU A 166 11.00 16.36 -9.67
CA LEU A 166 11.67 17.32 -8.80
C LEU A 166 12.78 16.65 -7.98
N LEU A 167 13.92 16.40 -8.64
CA LEU A 167 15.00 15.56 -8.11
C LEU A 167 15.80 16.17 -6.95
N THR A 168 15.87 17.49 -6.83
CA THR A 168 16.40 18.27 -5.69
C THR A 168 16.42 19.72 -6.18
N SER A 169 16.08 20.69 -5.32
CA SER A 169 16.42 22.08 -5.60
C SER A 169 17.69 22.43 -4.82
N ASN A 170 18.77 22.73 -5.53
CA ASN A 170 19.97 23.37 -4.99
C ASN A 170 20.59 22.69 -3.75
N GLY A 171 20.85 21.38 -3.81
CA GLY A 171 21.56 20.65 -2.74
C GLY A 171 20.75 20.42 -1.46
N ARG A 172 19.43 20.67 -1.48
CA ARG A 172 18.49 20.24 -0.43
C ARG A 172 17.76 18.97 -0.89
N LYS A 173 17.37 18.11 0.08
CA LYS A 173 16.54 16.90 -0.15
C LYS A 173 15.42 17.22 -1.14
N SER A 174 15.10 16.28 -2.04
CA SER A 174 14.03 16.45 -3.04
C SER A 174 12.80 17.10 -2.36
N PRO A 175 12.17 18.12 -2.96
CA PRO A 175 10.93 18.67 -2.41
C PRO A 175 9.80 17.63 -2.35
N MET A 176 10.03 16.43 -2.90
CA MET A 176 9.16 15.26 -2.82
C MET A 176 9.70 14.13 -1.95
N ALA A 177 10.84 14.34 -1.30
CA ALA A 177 11.30 13.51 -0.19
C ALA A 177 10.61 13.96 1.11
N GLY A 178 10.04 13.01 1.83
CA GLY A 178 9.47 13.20 3.16
C GLY A 178 10.49 12.96 4.27
N ALA A 179 10.00 12.47 5.39
CA ALA A 179 10.84 12.10 6.54
C ALA A 179 11.60 10.80 6.27
N THR A 180 12.55 10.49 7.14
CA THR A 180 13.17 9.17 7.18
C THR A 180 12.15 8.09 7.50
N LEU A 181 12.41 6.86 7.07
CA LEU A 181 11.56 5.72 7.41
C LEU A 181 11.42 5.56 8.93
N TRP A 182 10.23 5.21 9.38
CA TRP A 182 9.96 4.91 10.78
C TRP A 182 8.88 3.83 10.89
N ARG A 183 8.96 3.02 11.96
CA ARG A 183 8.06 1.89 12.24
C ARG A 183 7.76 1.84 13.72
N LYS A 184 6.49 1.77 14.11
CA LYS A 184 6.07 1.69 15.51
C LYS A 184 4.96 0.67 15.68
N VAL A 185 5.21 -0.37 16.47
CA VAL A 185 4.19 -1.36 16.83
C VAL A 185 3.07 -0.68 17.61
N ASN A 186 1.83 -1.03 17.32
CA ASN A 186 0.68 -0.52 18.05
C ASN A 186 0.69 -0.97 19.52
N ASP A 187 0.23 -0.09 20.41
CA ASP A 187 0.06 -0.45 21.82
C ASP A 187 -1.09 -1.46 21.97
N PRO A 188 -0.84 -2.69 22.44
CA PRO A 188 -1.88 -3.70 22.60
C PRO A 188 -3.02 -3.28 23.54
N LYS A 189 -2.78 -2.32 24.45
CA LYS A 189 -3.82 -1.81 25.36
C LYS A 189 -4.75 -0.81 24.68
N LEU A 190 -4.25 -0.07 23.70
CA LEU A 190 -5.01 0.97 22.99
C LEU A 190 -5.65 0.41 21.71
N ALA A 191 -4.98 -0.53 21.06
CA ALA A 191 -5.31 -1.03 19.74
C ALA A 191 -5.05 -2.56 19.64
N PRO A 192 -5.72 -3.39 20.47
CA PRO A 192 -5.43 -4.83 20.55
C PRO A 192 -5.62 -5.57 19.22
N GLY A 193 -6.61 -5.15 18.40
CA GLY A 193 -6.86 -5.75 17.09
C GLY A 193 -5.72 -5.53 16.08
N PHE A 194 -4.97 -4.43 16.24
CA PHE A 194 -3.86 -4.04 15.35
C PHE A 194 -2.48 -4.36 15.93
N ALA A 195 -2.43 -4.91 17.15
CA ALA A 195 -1.20 -5.28 17.84
C ALA A 195 -0.91 -6.80 17.73
N ARG A 196 -1.46 -7.45 16.71
CA ARG A 196 -1.23 -8.86 16.39
C ARG A 196 -0.99 -9.05 14.91
N LEU A 197 -0.34 -10.16 14.55
CA LEU A 197 -0.28 -10.66 13.18
C LEU A 197 -1.33 -11.76 12.98
N PRO A 198 -1.71 -12.07 11.72
CA PRO A 198 -2.64 -13.16 11.46
C PRO A 198 -2.02 -14.52 11.81
N ASP A 199 -2.85 -15.47 12.26
CA ASP A 199 -2.40 -16.80 12.69
C ASP A 199 -2.70 -17.89 11.64
N GLN A 200 -2.31 -19.12 11.94
CA GLN A 200 -2.49 -20.24 11.02
C GLN A 200 -3.98 -20.48 10.69
N LEU A 201 -4.89 -20.26 11.64
CA LEU A 201 -6.32 -20.44 11.40
C LEU A 201 -6.87 -19.35 10.45
N ASP A 202 -6.37 -18.12 10.55
CA ASP A 202 -6.67 -17.04 9.59
C ASP A 202 -6.28 -17.46 8.15
N VAL A 203 -5.07 -18.02 7.98
CA VAL A 203 -4.54 -18.49 6.69
C VAL A 203 -5.30 -19.72 6.15
N ASP A 204 -5.53 -20.72 7.00
CA ASP A 204 -6.18 -21.97 6.61
C ASP A 204 -7.61 -21.73 6.12
N ILE A 205 -8.38 -20.88 6.81
CA ILE A 205 -9.74 -20.52 6.39
C ILE A 205 -9.70 -19.79 5.04
N THR A 206 -8.80 -18.81 4.90
CA THR A 206 -8.64 -18.04 3.66
C THR A 206 -8.33 -18.97 2.48
N LEU A 207 -7.35 -19.86 2.61
CA LEU A 207 -6.99 -20.84 1.57
C LEU A 207 -8.07 -21.90 1.32
N ASN A 208 -9.09 -22.01 2.19
CA ASN A 208 -10.20 -22.94 2.01
C ASN A 208 -11.44 -22.31 1.38
N CYS A 209 -11.41 -21.00 1.07
CA CYS A 209 -12.45 -20.38 0.25
C CYS A 209 -12.42 -20.97 -1.17
N SER A 210 -13.58 -21.39 -1.69
CA SER A 210 -13.71 -22.00 -3.02
C SER A 210 -13.73 -20.96 -4.14
N ASP A 211 -14.43 -19.85 -3.93
CA ASP A 211 -14.65 -18.87 -4.98
C ASP A 211 -13.53 -17.82 -4.93
N TYR A 212 -13.05 -17.41 -6.11
CA TYR A 212 -12.00 -16.38 -6.22
C TYR A 212 -12.47 -15.06 -5.62
N ASP A 213 -13.67 -14.63 -6.02
CA ASP A 213 -14.33 -13.44 -5.52
C ASP A 213 -15.85 -13.65 -5.57
N ALA A 214 -16.60 -12.75 -4.93
CA ALA A 214 -18.05 -12.79 -4.88
C ALA A 214 -18.63 -11.38 -5.07
N TRP A 215 -19.88 -11.31 -5.55
CA TRP A 215 -20.63 -10.06 -5.60
C TRP A 215 -20.61 -9.35 -4.23
N PRO A 216 -20.32 -8.03 -4.16
CA PRO A 216 -20.32 -7.04 -5.24
C PRO A 216 -18.97 -6.84 -5.95
N TYR A 217 -18.00 -7.75 -5.79
CA TYR A 217 -16.64 -7.61 -6.32
C TYR A 217 -15.96 -6.35 -5.79
N SER A 218 -16.19 -6.08 -4.51
CA SER A 218 -15.61 -4.96 -3.77
C SER A 218 -15.29 -5.39 -2.33
N MET A 219 -14.86 -4.44 -1.49
CA MET A 219 -14.71 -4.66 -0.05
C MET A 219 -16.01 -5.20 0.58
N GLY A 220 -15.89 -6.16 1.49
CA GLY A 220 -17.03 -6.74 2.19
C GLY A 220 -17.84 -7.75 1.34
N ALA A 221 -17.20 -8.37 0.34
CA ALA A 221 -17.80 -9.48 -0.41
C ALA A 221 -18.03 -10.74 0.46
N GLY A 222 -17.48 -10.76 1.68
CA GLY A 222 -17.72 -11.78 2.68
C GLY A 222 -16.93 -13.06 2.45
N ARG A 223 -17.23 -14.10 3.22
CA ARG A 223 -16.45 -15.36 3.29
C ARG A 223 -16.49 -16.23 2.04
N ARG A 224 -17.28 -15.85 1.04
CA ARG A 224 -17.27 -16.50 -0.29
C ARG A 224 -16.23 -15.88 -1.22
N SER A 225 -15.58 -14.79 -0.84
CA SER A 225 -14.52 -14.18 -1.64
C SER A 225 -13.16 -14.49 -1.06
N PHE A 226 -12.39 -15.34 -1.74
CA PHE A 226 -10.97 -15.55 -1.39
C PHE A 226 -10.20 -14.24 -1.44
N ARG A 227 -10.44 -13.41 -2.48
CA ARG A 227 -9.80 -12.10 -2.64
C ARG A 227 -10.08 -11.21 -1.44
N ASP A 228 -11.32 -11.08 -0.99
CA ASP A 228 -11.70 -10.19 0.12
C ASP A 228 -11.17 -10.68 1.48
N LEU A 229 -11.11 -12.01 1.67
CA LEU A 229 -10.46 -12.64 2.82
C LEU A 229 -8.95 -12.40 2.82
N LEU A 230 -8.27 -12.65 1.68
CA LEU A 230 -6.83 -12.47 1.54
C LEU A 230 -6.42 -11.02 1.75
N GLU A 231 -7.13 -10.10 1.10
CA GLU A 231 -6.89 -8.66 1.21
C GLU A 231 -7.16 -8.16 2.64
N GLY A 232 -8.17 -8.73 3.31
CA GLY A 232 -8.41 -8.54 4.73
C GLY A 232 -9.53 -7.58 5.08
N PHE A 233 -10.55 -7.48 4.21
CA PHE A 233 -11.79 -6.74 4.48
C PHE A 233 -12.89 -7.62 5.08
N THR A 234 -12.69 -8.94 5.10
CA THR A 234 -13.55 -9.90 5.81
C THR A 234 -12.72 -10.65 6.85
N ASP A 235 -13.25 -10.78 8.07
CA ASP A 235 -12.65 -11.63 9.09
C ASP A 235 -12.79 -13.11 8.68
N PRO A 236 -11.69 -13.87 8.51
CA PRO A 236 -11.77 -15.30 8.25
C PRO A 236 -12.54 -16.06 9.34
N LYS A 237 -12.53 -15.59 10.58
CA LYS A 237 -13.10 -16.28 11.74
C LYS A 237 -14.52 -15.84 12.10
N ASP A 238 -15.02 -14.72 11.59
CA ASP A 238 -16.38 -14.28 11.92
C ASP A 238 -17.44 -15.18 11.27
N GLY A 239 -18.49 -15.54 12.01
CA GLY A 239 -19.54 -16.45 11.53
C GLY A 239 -20.63 -15.69 10.78
N ASP A 240 -20.75 -15.88 9.46
CA ASP A 240 -21.87 -15.45 8.60
C ASP A 240 -22.52 -14.08 8.87
N SER A 241 -21.76 -13.09 9.36
CA SER A 241 -22.19 -11.69 9.35
C SER A 241 -22.02 -11.15 7.93
N ILE A 242 -23.03 -11.33 7.08
CA ILE A 242 -23.13 -10.58 5.82
C ILE A 242 -23.27 -9.09 6.21
N ILE A 243 -22.17 -8.35 6.24
CA ILE A 243 -22.24 -6.88 6.23
C ILE A 243 -22.68 -6.51 4.81
N LEU A 244 -23.98 -6.40 4.61
CA LEU A 244 -24.54 -5.80 3.40
C LEU A 244 -23.94 -4.38 3.27
N PRO A 245 -23.50 -3.96 2.06
CA PRO A 245 -23.12 -2.57 1.86
C PRO A 245 -24.33 -1.71 2.21
N LEU A 246 -24.13 -0.73 3.10
CA LEU A 246 -25.11 0.34 3.29
C LEU A 246 -25.41 0.93 1.89
N PRO A 247 -26.68 1.03 1.49
CA PRO A 247 -27.00 1.70 0.23
C PRO A 247 -26.47 3.13 0.33
N SER A 248 -25.90 3.63 -0.76
CA SER A 248 -25.49 5.02 -0.94
C SER A 248 -26.70 5.94 -0.73
N GLY A 249 -26.98 6.26 0.54
CA GLY A 249 -28.02 7.17 0.98
C GLY A 249 -27.40 8.49 1.36
N SER A 250 -27.89 9.56 0.75
CA SER A 250 -27.54 10.95 1.03
C SER A 250 -27.39 11.21 2.53
N ALA A 251 -26.23 11.71 2.95
CA ALA A 251 -26.02 12.25 4.27
C ALA A 251 -27.06 13.35 4.53
N ASN A 252 -27.98 13.09 5.47
CA ASN A 252 -28.83 14.15 6.01
C ASN A 252 -27.97 15.05 6.88
N GLU A 253 -27.94 16.34 6.54
CA GLU A 253 -27.33 17.41 7.33
C GLU A 253 -27.91 17.43 8.76
N VAL A 254 -27.02 17.38 9.76
CA VAL A 254 -27.38 17.72 11.13
C VAL A 254 -27.02 19.18 11.37
N ASN A 255 -28.05 20.02 11.45
CA ASN A 255 -27.97 21.44 11.75
C ASN A 255 -27.73 21.61 13.27
N ILE A 256 -26.61 22.21 13.68
CA ILE A 256 -26.33 22.51 15.09
C ILE A 256 -26.18 24.01 15.28
N ASN A 257 -27.16 24.59 15.97
CA ASN A 257 -27.18 25.99 16.41
C ASN A 257 -26.03 26.28 17.39
N GLN A 258 -25.37 27.41 17.17
CA GLN A 258 -24.34 28.01 18.01
C GLN A 258 -24.77 28.16 19.47
N THR A 259 -23.94 27.74 20.42
CA THR A 259 -23.61 28.53 21.63
C THR A 259 -22.25 28.12 22.21
N ASN A 260 -21.56 29.11 22.76
CA ASN A 260 -20.15 29.13 23.17
C ASN A 260 -19.68 28.01 24.11
N THR A 261 -18.63 27.28 23.71
CA THR A 261 -17.65 26.70 24.66
C THR A 261 -16.33 26.43 23.92
N THR A 262 -15.24 27.05 24.37
CA THR A 262 -13.88 26.76 23.88
C THR A 262 -13.38 25.45 24.50
N VAL A 263 -13.16 24.43 23.68
CA VAL A 263 -12.39 23.23 24.03
C VAL A 263 -11.48 22.89 22.85
N SER A 264 -10.18 23.10 23.04
CA SER A 264 -9.12 22.60 22.19
C SER A 264 -8.84 21.13 22.53
N VAL A 265 -9.26 20.21 21.66
CA VAL A 265 -8.68 18.87 21.56
C VAL A 265 -8.65 18.55 20.06
N ALA A 266 -7.48 18.19 19.56
CA ALA A 266 -7.27 17.77 18.18
C ALA A 266 -8.34 16.74 17.78
N SER A 267 -9.07 17.02 16.70
CA SER A 267 -10.19 16.20 16.25
C SER A 267 -9.78 14.73 16.17
N PRO A 268 -10.50 13.80 16.82
CA PRO A 268 -10.36 12.40 16.51
C PRO A 268 -10.95 12.19 15.10
N ILE A 269 -10.15 11.62 14.20
CA ILE A 269 -10.57 11.27 12.84
C ILE A 269 -11.71 10.25 12.94
N PHE A 270 -12.94 10.69 12.69
CA PHE A 270 -14.17 9.92 12.92
C PHE A 270 -14.49 8.86 11.85
N SER A 271 -13.58 8.54 10.91
CA SER A 271 -13.85 7.60 9.79
C SER A 271 -13.02 6.29 9.78
N VAL A 272 -12.05 6.11 10.70
CA VAL A 272 -11.11 4.98 10.65
C VAL A 272 -11.55 3.78 11.53
N LEU A 273 -12.61 3.92 12.33
CA LEU A 273 -13.00 2.90 13.33
C LEU A 273 -13.86 1.72 12.82
N ASN A 274 -14.28 1.71 11.55
CA ASN A 274 -15.24 0.70 11.05
C ASN A 274 -14.78 -0.06 9.79
N VAL A 275 -13.52 0.07 9.37
CA VAL A 275 -12.99 -0.77 8.28
C VAL A 275 -12.45 -2.06 8.91
N PRO A 276 -12.96 -3.25 8.55
CA PRO A 276 -12.38 -4.51 9.01
C PRO A 276 -10.94 -4.64 8.50
N VAL A 277 -10.04 -5.08 9.38
CA VAL A 277 -8.60 -5.18 9.10
C VAL A 277 -8.09 -6.55 9.53
N HIS A 278 -7.93 -7.43 8.56
CA HIS A 278 -7.47 -8.82 8.73
C HIS A 278 -6.35 -9.13 7.73
N MET A 279 -5.78 -10.34 7.79
CA MET A 279 -4.86 -10.86 6.77
C MET A 279 -3.86 -9.82 6.23
N HIS A 280 -3.86 -9.51 4.93
CA HIS A 280 -2.98 -8.50 4.34
C HIS A 280 -3.09 -7.11 5.00
N ASN A 281 -4.31 -6.59 5.17
CA ASN A 281 -4.55 -5.27 5.77
C ASN A 281 -4.07 -5.20 7.23
N LEU A 282 -4.14 -6.31 7.97
CA LEU A 282 -3.68 -6.38 9.35
C LEU A 282 -2.16 -6.27 9.46
N VAL A 283 -1.42 -6.83 8.51
CA VAL A 283 0.04 -6.70 8.49
C VAL A 283 0.47 -5.28 8.10
N HIS A 284 -0.25 -4.64 7.17
CA HIS A 284 -0.12 -3.21 6.92
C HIS A 284 -0.37 -2.38 8.17
N SER A 285 -1.38 -2.74 8.94
CA SER A 285 -1.77 -2.03 10.15
C SER A 285 -0.96 -2.39 11.40
N TYR A 286 -0.14 -3.45 11.37
CA TYR A 286 0.60 -3.95 12.54
C TYR A 286 1.66 -2.95 13.02
N PHE A 287 2.30 -2.24 12.08
CA PHE A 287 3.12 -1.07 12.37
C PHE A 287 2.38 0.19 11.95
N ASN A 288 2.34 1.18 12.83
CA ASN A 288 2.25 2.56 12.37
C ASN A 288 3.60 2.96 11.76
N GLY A 289 3.63 3.88 10.82
CA GLY A 289 4.90 4.24 10.17
C GLY A 289 4.78 4.72 8.74
N SER A 290 5.94 4.78 8.09
CA SER A 290 6.06 5.01 6.64
C SER A 290 5.40 3.91 5.79
N TRP A 291 5.15 2.75 6.39
CA TRP A 291 4.52 1.56 5.81
C TRP A 291 2.98 1.58 5.86
N PHE A 292 2.40 2.37 6.78
CA PHE A 292 0.97 2.25 7.12
C PHE A 292 0.02 2.82 6.06
N ASP A 293 0.43 3.88 5.37
CA ASP A 293 -0.38 4.51 4.33
C ASP A 293 -0.41 3.63 3.08
N VAL A 294 -1.61 3.25 2.61
CA VAL A 294 -1.78 2.30 1.51
C VAL A 294 -0.98 2.72 0.29
N ALA A 295 -1.19 3.94 -0.20
CA ALA A 295 -0.59 4.39 -1.45
C ALA A 295 0.94 4.46 -1.38
N THR A 296 1.48 4.93 -0.26
CA THR A 296 2.91 5.17 -0.08
C THR A 296 3.66 4.05 0.64
N SER A 297 2.96 2.98 1.05
CA SER A 297 3.53 1.82 1.76
C SER A 297 4.77 1.19 1.10
N PRO A 298 4.94 1.14 -0.25
CA PRO A 298 6.17 0.61 -0.85
C PRO A 298 7.43 1.42 -0.55
N ASN A 299 7.32 2.62 0.03
CA ASN A 299 8.49 3.34 0.54
C ASN A 299 9.27 2.54 1.57
N ASP A 300 8.57 1.69 2.34
CA ASP A 300 9.21 0.77 3.26
C ASP A 300 9.50 -0.58 2.55
N PRO A 301 10.77 -1.05 2.50
CA PRO A 301 11.13 -2.27 1.77
C PRO A 301 10.52 -3.55 2.35
N ILE A 302 9.92 -3.50 3.55
CA ILE A 302 9.10 -4.61 4.06
C ILE A 302 7.90 -4.92 3.14
N PHE A 303 7.49 -3.97 2.28
CA PHE A 303 6.46 -4.13 1.26
C PHE A 303 6.62 -5.36 0.41
N PHE A 304 7.79 -5.49 -0.20
CA PHE A 304 8.01 -6.55 -1.15
C PHE A 304 8.01 -7.91 -0.44
N LEU A 305 8.55 -8.01 0.77
CA LEU A 305 8.52 -9.25 1.54
C LEU A 305 7.09 -9.65 1.95
N HIS A 306 6.26 -8.69 2.34
CA HIS A 306 4.85 -8.90 2.64
C HIS A 306 4.06 -9.33 1.39
N HIS A 307 4.17 -8.57 0.30
CA HIS A 307 3.41 -8.85 -0.91
C HIS A 307 3.88 -10.11 -1.66
N THR A 308 5.15 -10.52 -1.56
CA THR A 308 5.59 -11.84 -2.04
C THR A 308 4.97 -12.96 -1.19
N PHE A 309 4.74 -12.76 0.11
CA PHE A 309 4.02 -13.74 0.93
C PHE A 309 2.53 -13.80 0.57
N VAL A 310 1.89 -12.66 0.34
CA VAL A 310 0.51 -12.58 -0.16
C VAL A 310 0.39 -13.27 -1.53
N ASP A 311 1.35 -13.06 -2.42
CA ASP A 311 1.41 -13.74 -3.71
C ASP A 311 1.60 -15.26 -3.59
N LYS A 312 2.42 -15.71 -2.64
CA LYS A 312 2.54 -17.14 -2.30
C LYS A 312 1.19 -17.72 -1.87
N LEU A 313 0.44 -17.02 -1.00
CA LEU A 313 -0.90 -17.46 -0.59
C LEU A 313 -1.86 -17.52 -1.79
N PHE A 314 -1.81 -16.54 -2.69
CA PHE A 314 -2.58 -16.54 -3.93
C PHE A 314 -2.22 -17.75 -4.82
N GLU A 315 -0.93 -18.04 -5.01
CA GLU A 315 -0.46 -19.20 -5.77
C GLU A 315 -0.92 -20.53 -5.15
N LEU A 316 -0.87 -20.66 -3.82
CA LEU A 316 -1.38 -21.84 -3.11
C LEU A 316 -2.88 -22.04 -3.35
N TRP A 317 -3.66 -20.96 -3.33
CA TRP A 317 -5.09 -21.00 -3.62
C TRP A 317 -5.37 -21.43 -5.08
N ILE A 318 -4.64 -20.89 -6.06
CA ILE A 318 -4.76 -21.28 -7.47
C ILE A 318 -4.49 -22.77 -7.64
N ARG A 319 -3.39 -23.27 -7.07
CA ARG A 319 -3.00 -24.69 -7.19
C ARG A 319 -4.02 -25.63 -6.56
N LYS A 320 -4.65 -25.21 -5.45
CA LYS A 320 -5.67 -25.97 -4.75
C LYS A 320 -6.99 -26.02 -5.52
N ASN A 321 -7.46 -24.88 -6.02
CA ASN A 321 -8.79 -24.77 -6.64
C ASN A 321 -8.77 -25.08 -8.15
N ARG A 322 -7.61 -25.00 -8.82
CA ARG A 322 -7.45 -25.18 -10.27
C ARG A 322 -8.55 -24.45 -11.06
N PRO A 323 -8.72 -23.13 -10.86
CA PRO A 323 -9.74 -22.38 -11.58
C PRO A 323 -9.53 -22.59 -13.09
N SER A 324 -10.60 -22.90 -13.82
CA SER A 324 -10.52 -23.04 -15.28
C SER A 324 -10.08 -21.71 -15.88
N PRO A 325 -9.17 -21.69 -16.87
CA PRO A 325 -8.99 -20.51 -17.69
C PRO A 325 -10.33 -20.28 -18.44
N GLU A 326 -11.01 -19.18 -18.13
CA GLU A 326 -12.25 -18.77 -18.81
C GLU A 326 -12.03 -18.45 -20.29
#